data_AF-A0AAW0DLS1-F1
#
_entry.id   AF-A0AAW0DLS1-F1
#
_cell.length_a   1.000
_cell.length_b   1.000
_cell.length_c   1.000
_cell.angle_alpha   90.00
_cell.angle_beta   90.00
_cell.angle_gamma   90.00
#
_symmetry.space_group_name_H-M   'P 1'
#
loop_
_entity.id
_entity.type
_entity.pdbx_description
1 polymer ?
#
loop_
_entity_poly.entity_id
_entity_poly.type
_entity_poly.pdbx_seq_one_letter_code
_entity_poly.pdbx_strand_id
1 'polypeptide(L)'
;MNTTQNDSSEDDDGTFYDEEFYSSEDDDGTFYDEEFYEFVPESPNVQHKRLGALRQLTAAGIPCALWGEDALRYVHRVATALFDQQILVPDDLLDSAASVLLNECWVRSPHNRLDLAMERREPGRGGTVAWPKAIRLAHRDVPPELMTESTHVVDPLPSHVLLLPQSYYGIDLRNHGRRLRSMVPPLPPSNAGILVPEFHTFVEGLVHFLLHPPARHVESLIKHTIYLGYLCSWRVQYDPRNQPVPGELLPEEQKILGELETEDARWFMRHRFMTRDPFWADAIEEHKKWKLDVAKKPGANMNTIDRPKFMMNKIDHRRSYHTSPSTNFNVSTTKSFSMTILRALHRGRAPR
;
A
#
# COMPACT_ATOMS: atom_id res chain seq x y z
N MET A 1 -14.27 66.19 -42.57
CA MET A 1 -12.86 66.10 -43.02
C MET A 1 -12.31 64.83 -42.42
N ASN A 2 -12.51 63.72 -43.12
CA ASN A 2 -11.53 63.00 -43.95
C ASN A 2 -10.68 62.02 -43.10
N THR A 3 -11.04 60.73 -43.12
CA THR A 3 -10.36 59.60 -43.83
C THR A 3 -9.04 59.23 -43.14
N THR A 4 -8.75 58.00 -42.69
CA THR A 4 -8.63 56.70 -43.40
C THR A 4 -8.42 55.62 -42.30
N GLN A 5 -9.18 54.52 -42.16
CA GLN A 5 -9.05 53.20 -42.81
C GLN A 5 -7.62 52.62 -42.88
N ASN A 6 -7.31 51.53 -42.14
CA ASN A 6 -7.33 50.15 -42.67
C ASN A 6 -6.81 49.07 -41.69
N ASP A 7 -7.43 47.90 -41.85
CA ASP A 7 -7.05 46.55 -41.43
C ASP A 7 -5.58 46.18 -41.74
N SER A 8 -5.01 45.35 -40.86
CA SER A 8 -4.26 44.16 -41.28
C SER A 8 -4.20 43.14 -40.14
N SER A 9 -4.92 42.04 -40.37
CA SER A 9 -4.73 40.71 -39.81
C SER A 9 -3.28 40.23 -39.89
N GLU A 10 -2.78 39.61 -38.83
CA GLU A 10 -1.80 38.51 -38.93
C GLU A 10 -1.94 37.64 -37.68
N ASP A 11 -2.51 36.46 -37.92
CA ASP A 11 -2.55 35.32 -37.02
C ASP A 11 -1.13 34.77 -36.84
N ASP A 12 -0.64 34.70 -35.60
CA ASP A 12 0.59 34.00 -35.26
C ASP A 12 0.25 32.93 -34.20
N ASP A 13 -0.28 31.80 -34.69
CA ASP A 13 -0.47 30.59 -33.90
C ASP A 13 0.85 29.81 -33.85
N GLY A 14 1.81 30.34 -33.09
CA GLY A 14 3.06 29.66 -32.75
C GLY A 14 2.82 28.38 -31.94
N THR A 15 2.30 27.34 -32.59
CA THR A 15 2.30 25.97 -32.11
C THR A 15 3.71 25.42 -32.30
N PHE A 16 4.54 25.64 -31.30
CA PHE A 16 5.84 25.01 -31.16
C PHE A 16 5.61 23.52 -30.85
N TYR A 17 5.37 22.73 -31.91
CA TYR A 17 5.50 21.29 -31.83
C TYR A 17 6.99 20.97 -31.85
N ASP A 18 7.57 20.71 -30.68
CA ASP A 18 8.82 19.97 -30.54
C ASP A 18 8.59 18.53 -31.05
N GLU A 19 8.54 18.37 -32.37
CA GLU A 19 8.92 17.14 -33.04
C GLU A 19 10.43 17.02 -32.96
N GLU A 20 10.92 16.15 -32.07
CA GLU A 20 12.02 15.20 -32.32
C GLU A 20 12.45 14.56 -30.99
N PHE A 21 11.71 13.53 -30.58
CA PHE A 21 12.30 12.46 -29.77
C PHE A 21 11.82 11.12 -30.32
N TYR A 22 12.28 10.81 -31.53
CA TYR A 22 12.32 9.44 -32.01
C TYR A 22 13.27 8.66 -31.09
N SER A 23 12.68 7.98 -30.12
CA SER A 23 13.32 6.92 -29.36
C SER A 23 13.82 5.88 -30.36
N SER A 24 15.15 5.74 -30.46
CA SER A 24 15.79 4.67 -31.22
C SER A 24 15.19 3.31 -30.81
N GLU A 25 14.59 2.61 -31.77
CA GLU A 25 13.95 1.29 -31.60
C GLU A 25 14.97 0.13 -31.59
N ASP A 26 16.27 0.41 -31.48
CA ASP A 26 17.34 -0.59 -31.57
C ASP A 26 17.96 -0.98 -30.22
N ASP A 27 17.35 -0.63 -29.09
CA ASP A 27 17.81 -1.13 -27.78
C ASP A 27 17.24 -2.53 -27.54
N ASP A 28 18.08 -3.53 -27.75
CA ASP A 28 17.83 -4.97 -27.70
C ASP A 28 17.55 -5.48 -26.28
N GLY A 29 16.48 -4.97 -25.66
CA GLY A 29 15.53 -5.77 -24.90
C GLY A 29 16.07 -6.61 -23.73
N THR A 30 17.18 -6.23 -23.09
CA THR A 30 17.75 -6.98 -21.96
C THR A 30 17.82 -6.21 -20.63
N PHE A 31 17.43 -4.93 -20.58
CA PHE A 31 17.37 -4.12 -19.35
C PHE A 31 16.17 -4.49 -18.43
N TYR A 32 16.03 -5.76 -18.09
CA TYR A 32 15.16 -6.20 -16.99
C TYR A 32 16.04 -7.00 -16.04
N ASP A 33 16.94 -6.26 -15.40
CA ASP A 33 17.96 -6.77 -14.50
C ASP A 33 17.36 -7.44 -13.26
N GLU A 34 18.07 -8.46 -12.78
CA GLU A 34 17.93 -9.07 -11.45
C GLU A 34 17.88 -7.99 -10.32
N GLU A 35 18.32 -6.77 -10.62
CA GLU A 35 18.26 -5.57 -9.77
C GLU A 35 16.85 -5.16 -9.32
N PHE A 36 15.75 -5.59 -9.97
CA PHE A 36 14.40 -5.16 -9.55
C PHE A 36 14.09 -5.53 -8.09
N TYR A 37 14.61 -6.66 -7.61
CA TYR A 37 14.40 -7.14 -6.24
C TYR A 37 15.58 -6.80 -5.30
N GLU A 38 16.58 -6.05 -5.76
CA GLU A 38 17.77 -5.67 -4.98
C GLU A 38 17.65 -4.28 -4.34
N PHE A 39 16.44 -3.93 -3.87
CA PHE A 39 16.25 -2.65 -3.21
C PHE A 39 16.99 -2.57 -1.87
N VAL A 40 17.81 -1.53 -1.76
CA VAL A 40 18.49 -1.16 -0.52
C VAL A 40 17.80 0.07 0.07
N PRO A 41 17.24 -0.02 1.29
CA PRO A 41 16.61 1.14 1.93
C PRO A 41 17.65 2.23 2.24
N GLU A 42 17.16 3.42 2.54
CA GLU A 42 18.00 4.57 2.89
C GLU A 42 18.90 4.29 4.09
N SER A 43 19.94 5.10 4.25
CA SER A 43 20.86 4.96 5.38
C SER A 43 20.14 4.98 6.74
N PRO A 44 20.70 4.31 7.77
CA PRO A 44 20.13 4.32 9.12
C PRO A 44 19.81 5.72 9.67
N ASN A 45 20.58 6.74 9.30
CA ASN A 45 20.35 8.12 9.72
C ASN A 45 19.09 8.73 9.11
N VAL A 46 18.78 8.43 7.84
CA VAL A 46 17.56 8.90 7.17
C VAL A 46 16.34 8.23 7.78
N GLN A 47 16.39 6.90 7.93
CA GLN A 47 15.34 6.14 8.60
C GLN A 47 15.12 6.63 10.04
N HIS A 48 16.20 6.87 10.79
CA HIS A 48 16.13 7.41 12.14
C HIS A 48 15.41 8.75 12.16
N LYS A 49 15.74 9.71 11.30
CA LYS A 49 15.02 11.00 11.27
C LYS A 49 13.53 10.80 10.99
N ARG A 50 13.17 9.94 10.04
CA ARG A 50 11.78 9.69 9.67
C ARG A 50 10.94 9.07 10.78
N LEU A 51 11.53 8.25 11.63
CA LEU A 51 10.83 7.56 12.72
C LEU A 51 10.64 8.42 13.99
N GLY A 52 10.76 9.75 13.87
CA GLY A 52 10.63 10.71 14.97
C GLY A 52 9.33 10.58 15.75
N ALA A 53 8.19 10.46 15.06
CA ALA A 53 6.88 10.33 15.70
C ALA A 53 6.77 9.04 16.52
N LEU A 54 7.21 7.89 15.99
CA LEU A 54 7.18 6.62 16.74
C LEU A 54 8.06 6.69 17.99
N ARG A 55 9.22 7.35 17.92
CA ARG A 55 10.07 7.55 19.11
C ARG A 55 9.38 8.39 20.18
N GLN A 56 8.69 9.46 19.79
CA GLN A 56 7.94 10.30 20.74
C GLN A 56 6.84 9.48 21.44
N LEU A 57 6.07 8.69 20.68
CA LEU A 57 5.04 7.81 21.24
C LEU A 57 5.62 6.76 22.19
N THR A 58 6.71 6.10 21.76
CA THR A 58 7.41 5.10 22.57
C THR A 58 7.96 5.70 23.87
N ALA A 59 8.55 6.90 23.81
CA ALA A 59 9.07 7.61 24.97
C ALA A 59 7.97 8.01 25.96
N ALA A 60 6.75 8.28 25.46
CA ALA A 60 5.56 8.51 26.26
C ALA A 60 4.90 7.23 26.80
N GLY A 61 5.49 6.05 26.55
CA GLY A 61 4.95 4.76 26.99
C GLY A 61 3.70 4.31 26.23
N ILE A 62 3.43 4.89 25.06
CA ILE A 62 2.30 4.50 24.20
C ILE A 62 2.75 3.34 23.30
N PRO A 63 2.11 2.15 23.39
CA PRO A 63 2.38 1.07 22.45
C PRO A 63 2.05 1.51 21.03
N CYS A 64 2.99 1.34 20.11
CA CYS A 64 2.77 1.66 18.69
C CYS A 64 3.61 0.76 17.79
N ALA A 65 3.17 0.57 16.55
CA ALA A 65 3.94 -0.14 15.53
C ALA A 65 4.02 0.64 14.22
N LEU A 66 5.15 0.52 13.53
CA LEU A 66 5.33 1.03 12.17
C LEU A 66 4.45 0.22 11.20
N TRP A 67 3.77 0.91 10.29
CA TRP A 67 2.85 0.28 9.34
C TRP A 67 2.96 0.89 7.94
N GLY A 68 2.23 0.31 6.99
CA GLY A 68 2.11 0.83 5.63
C GLY A 68 3.42 0.83 4.85
N GLU A 69 3.64 1.90 4.08
CA GLU A 69 4.82 2.07 3.22
C GLU A 69 6.14 2.08 3.97
N ASP A 70 6.21 2.75 5.11
CA ASP A 70 7.43 2.75 5.93
C ASP A 70 7.79 1.32 6.37
N ALA A 71 6.80 0.50 6.75
CA ALA A 71 7.04 -0.91 7.08
C ALA A 71 7.44 -1.72 5.84
N LEU A 72 6.76 -1.53 4.70
CA LEU A 72 7.13 -2.16 3.42
C LEU A 72 8.59 -1.87 3.06
N ARG A 73 9.00 -0.61 3.14
CA ARG A 73 10.32 -0.15 2.70
C ARG A 73 11.44 -0.52 3.68
N TYR A 74 11.26 -0.25 4.97
CA TYR A 74 12.36 -0.42 5.95
C TYR A 74 12.44 -1.82 6.52
N VAL A 75 11.31 -2.52 6.66
CA VAL A 75 11.26 -3.84 7.30
C VAL A 75 11.30 -4.94 6.25
N HIS A 76 10.54 -4.78 5.17
CA HIS A 76 10.40 -5.79 4.12
C HIS A 76 11.19 -5.48 2.84
N ARG A 77 11.96 -4.38 2.84
CA ARG A 77 12.83 -3.97 1.73
C ARG A 77 12.11 -3.91 0.38
N VAL A 78 10.86 -3.47 0.39
CA VAL A 78 10.06 -3.24 -0.81
C VAL A 78 10.30 -1.82 -1.31
N ALA A 79 10.64 -1.66 -2.59
CA ALA A 79 10.75 -0.34 -3.20
C ALA A 79 9.36 0.32 -3.33
N THR A 80 8.98 1.16 -2.36
CA THR A 80 7.75 1.96 -2.39
C THR A 80 8.04 3.45 -2.30
N ALA A 81 7.17 4.29 -2.85
CA ALA A 81 7.15 5.70 -2.48
C ALA A 81 6.82 5.82 -0.98
N LEU A 82 7.38 6.82 -0.32
CA LEU A 82 7.14 7.12 1.09
C LEU A 82 6.21 8.33 1.18
N PHE A 83 4.92 8.09 1.41
CA PHE A 83 3.95 9.16 1.65
C PHE A 83 3.82 9.43 3.17
N ASP A 84 2.59 9.49 3.66
CA ASP A 84 2.26 9.62 5.08
C ASP A 84 2.86 8.45 5.89
N GLN A 85 3.46 8.76 7.04
CA GLN A 85 3.91 7.72 7.96
C GLN A 85 2.71 7.11 8.70
N GLN A 86 2.45 5.83 8.45
CA GLN A 86 1.34 5.10 9.06
C GLN A 86 1.81 4.42 10.35
N ILE A 87 1.08 4.64 11.44
CA ILE A 87 1.41 4.13 12.77
C ILE A 87 0.18 3.45 13.36
N LEU A 88 0.31 2.18 13.75
CA LEU A 88 -0.74 1.50 14.52
C LEU A 88 -0.66 1.91 15.99
N VAL A 89 -1.82 2.18 16.59
CA VAL A 89 -1.98 2.53 18.01
C VAL A 89 -3.19 1.78 18.58
N PRO A 90 -3.18 1.37 19.87
CA PRO A 90 -4.37 0.82 20.51
C PRO A 90 -5.55 1.79 20.39
N ASP A 91 -6.73 1.27 20.06
CA ASP A 91 -7.93 2.06 19.78
C ASP A 91 -8.26 3.08 20.88
N ASP A 92 -8.10 2.68 22.14
CA ASP A 92 -8.38 3.49 23.32
C ASP A 92 -7.28 4.53 23.64
N LEU A 93 -6.13 4.46 22.96
CA LEU A 93 -5.01 5.41 23.13
C LEU A 93 -4.83 6.36 21.95
N LEU A 94 -5.69 6.31 20.92
CA LEU A 94 -5.56 7.16 19.72
C LEU A 94 -5.48 8.65 20.03
N ASP A 95 -6.40 9.17 20.84
CA ASP A 95 -6.40 10.60 21.20
C ASP A 95 -5.21 10.97 22.10
N SER A 96 -4.80 10.06 22.99
CA SER A 96 -3.60 10.26 23.83
C SER A 96 -2.33 10.31 22.96
N ALA A 97 -2.21 9.42 21.98
CA ALA A 97 -1.12 9.42 21.01
C ALA A 97 -1.10 10.70 20.17
N ALA A 98 -2.27 11.15 19.71
CA ALA A 98 -2.38 12.42 19.02
C ALA A 98 -1.93 13.59 19.89
N SER A 99 -2.36 13.65 21.16
CA SER A 99 -1.95 14.70 22.10
C SER A 99 -0.45 14.72 22.35
N VAL A 100 0.20 13.56 22.46
CA VAL A 100 1.68 13.48 22.60
C VAL A 100 2.37 14.14 21.42
N LEU A 101 1.95 13.83 20.19
CA LEU A 101 2.56 14.40 18.99
C LEU A 101 2.24 15.90 18.82
N LEU A 102 1.02 16.32 19.19
CA LEU A 102 0.59 17.73 19.10
C LEU A 102 1.36 18.67 20.03
N ASN A 103 1.89 18.15 21.14
CA ASN A 103 2.72 18.93 22.06
C ASN A 103 4.09 19.30 21.45
N GLU A 104 4.44 18.71 20.31
CA GLU A 104 5.72 18.89 19.62
C GLU A 104 5.52 19.57 18.24
N CYS A 105 6.21 19.09 17.22
CA CYS A 105 6.23 19.63 15.86
C CYS A 105 5.00 19.26 15.00
N TRP A 106 3.92 18.76 15.59
CA TRP A 106 2.72 18.34 14.84
C TRP A 106 1.53 19.27 15.08
N VAL A 107 0.65 19.36 14.08
CA VAL A 107 -0.66 20.02 14.17
C VAL A 107 -1.75 19.10 13.65
N ARG A 108 -2.97 19.25 14.17
CA ARG A 108 -4.15 18.56 13.62
C ARG A 108 -4.30 19.03 12.17
N SER A 109 -4.22 18.10 11.23
CA SER A 109 -4.49 18.43 9.84
C SER A 109 -6.01 18.41 9.67
N PRO A 110 -6.65 19.55 9.35
CA PRO A 110 -8.10 19.61 9.28
C PRO A 110 -8.68 18.67 8.22
N HIS A 111 -7.87 18.22 7.25
CA HIS A 111 -8.30 17.33 6.17
C HIS A 111 -7.20 16.32 5.73
N ASN A 112 -7.61 15.12 5.28
CA ASN A 112 -6.80 14.10 4.59
C ASN A 112 -6.29 14.54 3.17
N ARG A 113 -5.94 15.81 2.98
CA ARG A 113 -6.04 16.54 1.69
C ARG A 113 -5.21 16.06 0.49
N LEU A 114 -4.33 15.08 0.63
CA LEU A 114 -3.50 14.61 -0.49
C LEU A 114 -3.73 13.16 -0.93
N ASP A 115 -4.15 12.26 -0.05
CA ASP A 115 -4.86 11.04 -0.49
C ASP A 115 -6.30 11.37 -0.96
N LEU A 116 -6.73 12.63 -0.83
CA LEU A 116 -8.08 13.12 -1.12
C LEU A 116 -8.47 13.21 -2.60
N ALA A 117 -7.58 13.01 -3.58
CA ALA A 117 -8.06 12.71 -4.94
C ALA A 117 -8.67 11.30 -5.01
N MET A 118 -8.20 10.37 -4.18
CA MET A 118 -8.68 9.00 -4.08
C MET A 118 -9.67 8.79 -2.91
N GLU A 119 -9.69 9.69 -1.91
CA GLU A 119 -10.59 9.59 -0.73
C GLU A 119 -11.81 10.50 -0.73
N ARG A 120 -11.93 11.45 -1.68
CA ARG A 120 -13.18 12.20 -1.90
C ARG A 120 -13.88 11.66 -3.14
N ARG A 121 -14.89 10.81 -2.93
CA ARG A 121 -16.17 11.11 -3.57
C ARG A 121 -16.79 12.27 -2.80
N GLU A 122 -17.12 13.32 -3.55
CA GLU A 122 -17.43 14.68 -3.10
C GLU A 122 -18.26 14.79 -1.81
N PRO A 123 -18.06 15.87 -1.01
CA PRO A 123 -18.82 16.15 0.22
C PRO A 123 -20.35 16.27 0.07
N GLY A 124 -20.91 16.15 -1.14
CA GLY A 124 -22.35 16.20 -1.41
C GLY A 124 -23.04 14.84 -1.61
N ARG A 125 -22.30 13.71 -1.62
CA ARG A 125 -22.87 12.35 -1.87
C ARG A 125 -22.67 11.35 -0.73
N GLY A 126 -22.39 11.81 0.50
CA GLY A 126 -22.25 10.90 1.64
C GLY A 126 -21.09 9.90 1.49
N GLY A 127 -19.97 10.33 0.89
CA GLY A 127 -18.76 9.49 0.79
C GLY A 127 -18.27 9.06 2.17
N THR A 128 -17.95 7.78 2.34
CA THR A 128 -17.45 7.23 3.61
C THR A 128 -15.94 7.37 3.66
N VAL A 129 -15.38 7.98 4.72
CA VAL A 129 -13.93 8.06 4.94
C VAL A 129 -13.35 6.64 5.08
N ALA A 130 -12.24 6.35 4.39
CA ALA A 130 -11.56 5.06 4.42
C ALA A 130 -11.25 4.58 5.85
N TRP A 131 -10.80 5.51 6.71
CA TRP A 131 -10.42 5.26 8.10
C TRP A 131 -11.16 6.23 9.04
N PRO A 132 -12.42 5.95 9.38
CA PRO A 132 -13.27 6.92 10.08
C PRO A 132 -12.79 7.30 11.49
N LYS A 133 -11.97 6.47 12.14
CA LYS A 133 -11.40 6.73 13.47
C LYS A 133 -9.91 7.13 13.43
N ALA A 134 -9.28 7.17 12.26
CA ALA A 134 -7.87 7.53 12.18
C ALA A 134 -7.67 9.03 12.44
N ILE A 135 -6.51 9.37 12.99
CA ILE A 135 -6.13 10.76 13.25
C ILE A 135 -4.94 11.11 12.36
N ARG A 136 -5.10 12.13 11.53
CA ARG A 136 -4.04 12.65 10.67
C ARG A 136 -3.44 13.92 11.25
N LEU A 137 -2.12 13.96 11.33
CA LEU A 137 -1.34 15.09 11.83
C LEU A 137 -0.38 15.56 10.74
N ALA A 138 -0.23 16.87 10.60
CA ALA A 138 0.72 17.48 9.67
C ALA A 138 1.95 17.99 10.44
N HIS A 139 3.13 17.87 9.85
CA HIS A 139 4.36 18.40 10.41
C HIS A 139 4.40 19.93 10.26
N ARG A 140 4.71 20.67 11.32
CA ARG A 140 4.73 22.15 11.34
C ARG A 140 5.80 22.74 10.43
N ASP A 141 6.96 22.10 10.41
CA ASP A 141 8.13 22.61 9.69
C ASP A 141 8.12 22.26 8.20
N VAL A 142 7.10 21.53 7.72
CA VAL A 142 6.94 21.21 6.29
C VAL A 142 5.97 22.24 5.69
N PRO A 143 6.45 23.16 4.81
CA PRO A 143 5.61 24.15 4.16
C PRO A 143 4.45 23.50 3.40
N PRO A 144 3.23 24.07 3.44
CA PRO A 144 2.07 23.56 2.70
C PRO A 144 2.32 23.39 1.19
N GLU A 145 3.18 24.24 0.61
CA GLU A 145 3.52 24.23 -0.81
C GLU A 145 4.34 22.98 -1.19
N LEU A 146 5.21 22.53 -0.29
CA LEU A 146 5.95 21.27 -0.43
C LEU A 146 5.08 20.04 -0.12
N MET A 147 3.87 20.24 0.39
CA MET A 147 2.91 19.15 0.57
C MET A 147 2.16 18.82 -0.73
N THR A 148 2.01 19.77 -1.65
CA THR A 148 1.12 19.64 -2.83
C THR A 148 1.80 19.20 -4.10
N GLU A 149 3.11 19.38 -4.22
CA GLU A 149 3.84 19.10 -5.45
C GLU A 149 4.55 17.75 -5.35
N SER A 150 4.40 16.96 -6.41
CA SER A 150 4.98 15.64 -6.71
C SER A 150 6.52 15.57 -6.65
N THR A 151 7.16 16.47 -5.92
CA THR A 151 8.52 16.32 -5.46
C THR A 151 8.57 15.15 -4.49
N HIS A 152 8.77 13.95 -5.04
CA HIS A 152 9.16 12.71 -4.36
C HIS A 152 10.51 12.85 -3.62
N VAL A 153 10.89 14.07 -3.23
CA VAL A 153 12.07 14.34 -2.43
C VAL A 153 11.78 13.68 -1.11
N VAL A 154 12.53 12.59 -0.88
CA VAL A 154 12.65 11.89 0.38
C VAL A 154 13.31 12.87 1.36
N ASP A 155 12.56 13.89 1.77
CA ASP A 155 12.91 14.60 2.98
C ASP A 155 12.77 13.57 4.09
N PRO A 156 13.80 13.37 4.93
CA PRO A 156 13.70 12.45 6.04
C PRO A 156 12.47 12.68 6.93
N LEU A 157 11.84 13.86 6.93
CA LEU A 157 10.66 14.12 7.74
C LEU A 157 9.36 13.77 6.98
N PRO A 158 8.47 12.95 7.57
CA PRO A 158 7.17 12.71 6.95
C PRO A 158 6.30 13.97 7.04
N SER A 159 5.76 14.44 5.91
CA SER A 159 4.86 15.60 5.87
C SER A 159 3.61 15.39 6.73
N HIS A 160 3.16 14.13 6.83
CA HIS A 160 2.03 13.74 7.67
C HIS A 160 2.30 12.42 8.40
N VAL A 161 1.68 12.29 9.56
CA VAL A 161 1.52 11.04 10.30
C VAL A 161 0.05 10.67 10.33
N LEU A 162 -0.23 9.40 10.06
CA LEU A 162 -1.55 8.81 10.17
C LEU A 162 -1.56 7.79 11.33
N LEU A 163 -2.25 8.16 12.41
CA LEU A 163 -2.49 7.27 13.54
C LEU A 163 -3.71 6.39 13.22
N LEU A 164 -3.46 5.10 13.08
CA LEU A 164 -4.44 4.09 12.69
C LEU A 164 -4.83 3.24 13.91
N PRO A 165 -6.13 3.00 14.15
CA PRO A 165 -6.56 2.03 15.15
C PRO A 165 -6.04 0.63 14.82
N GLN A 166 -5.43 -0.05 15.79
CA GLN A 166 -4.91 -1.41 15.61
C GLN A 166 -6.01 -2.41 15.21
N SER A 167 -7.25 -2.19 15.67
CA SER A 167 -8.40 -3.06 15.38
C SER A 167 -8.71 -3.17 13.89
N TYR A 168 -8.34 -2.17 13.08
CA TYR A 168 -8.52 -2.22 11.62
C TYR A 168 -7.71 -3.34 10.95
N TYR A 169 -6.68 -3.84 11.63
CA TYR A 169 -5.77 -4.86 11.12
C TYR A 169 -5.79 -6.13 11.97
N GLY A 170 -6.69 -6.24 12.97
CA GLY A 170 -6.76 -7.43 13.82
C GLY A 170 -5.45 -7.70 14.59
N ILE A 171 -4.72 -6.64 14.94
CA ILE A 171 -3.46 -6.71 15.68
C ILE A 171 -3.69 -6.18 17.09
N ASP A 172 -3.11 -6.88 18.08
CA ASP A 172 -3.06 -6.41 19.46
C ASP A 172 -1.62 -5.99 19.82
N LEU A 173 -1.38 -4.69 19.90
CA LEU A 173 -0.08 -4.11 20.26
C LEU A 173 0.30 -4.34 21.72
N ARG A 174 -0.66 -4.67 22.60
CA ARG A 174 -0.38 -4.98 24.01
C ARG A 174 0.01 -6.43 24.21
N ASN A 175 -0.50 -7.32 23.37
CA ASN A 175 -0.16 -8.73 23.34
C ASN A 175 0.64 -9.07 22.07
N HIS A 176 1.76 -8.36 21.90
CA HIS A 176 2.51 -8.37 20.63
C HIS A 176 3.37 -9.62 20.40
N GLY A 177 3.52 -10.49 21.40
CA GLY A 177 4.04 -11.86 21.29
C GLY A 177 5.18 -12.06 20.28
N ARG A 178 5.07 -13.10 19.44
CA ARG A 178 5.97 -13.33 18.30
C ARG A 178 5.58 -12.56 17.03
N ARG A 179 4.45 -11.85 17.04
CA ARG A 179 3.85 -11.25 15.85
C ARG A 179 4.51 -9.92 15.48
N LEU A 180 4.94 -9.17 16.48
CA LEU A 180 5.71 -7.95 16.29
C LEU A 180 7.07 -8.10 16.95
N ARG A 181 8.08 -7.54 16.30
CA ARG A 181 9.44 -7.48 16.84
C ARG A 181 9.83 -6.03 17.04
N SER A 182 10.78 -5.81 17.95
CA SER A 182 11.49 -4.55 17.98
C SER A 182 12.20 -4.34 16.64
N MET A 183 12.32 -3.08 16.22
CA MET A 183 13.13 -2.72 15.07
C MET A 183 14.61 -2.89 15.41
N VAL A 184 15.14 -4.09 15.14
CA VAL A 184 16.51 -4.54 15.45
C VAL A 184 17.54 -3.93 14.47
N PRO A 185 18.83 -3.73 14.85
CA PRO A 185 19.81 -2.91 14.12
C PRO A 185 19.95 -3.24 12.63
N PRO A 186 20.21 -2.23 11.77
CA PRO A 186 21.29 -1.24 11.96
C PRO A 186 20.90 0.13 12.55
N LEU A 187 19.68 0.28 13.07
CA LEU A 187 19.20 1.58 13.57
C LEU A 187 19.69 1.92 15.00
N PRO A 188 19.79 3.23 15.34
CA PRO A 188 20.21 3.67 16.68
C PRO A 188 19.37 3.08 17.83
N PRO A 189 19.95 2.81 19.01
CA PRO A 189 19.25 2.23 20.17
C PRO A 189 18.00 2.99 20.62
N SER A 190 17.92 4.30 20.34
CA SER A 190 16.74 5.13 20.58
C SER A 190 15.47 4.65 19.83
N ASN A 191 15.63 3.75 18.86
CA ASN A 191 14.53 3.14 18.12
C ASN A 191 14.12 1.75 18.65
N ALA A 192 14.77 1.23 19.70
CA ALA A 192 14.57 -0.15 20.17
C ALA A 192 13.16 -0.44 20.70
N GLY A 193 12.39 0.58 21.12
CA GLY A 193 11.00 0.39 21.53
C GLY A 193 9.98 0.44 20.38
N ILE A 194 10.43 0.73 19.15
CA ILE A 194 9.56 0.76 17.97
C ILE A 194 9.25 -0.67 17.55
N LEU A 195 7.96 -1.04 17.56
CA LEU A 195 7.50 -2.33 17.07
C LEU A 195 7.33 -2.30 15.55
N VAL A 196 7.67 -3.39 14.90
CA VAL A 196 7.47 -3.61 13.46
C VAL A 196 6.84 -4.98 13.22
N PRO A 197 5.97 -5.13 12.21
CA PRO A 197 5.37 -6.41 11.91
C PRO A 197 6.39 -7.37 11.28
N GLU A 198 6.30 -8.64 11.65
CA GLU A 198 6.89 -9.70 10.82
C GLU A 198 6.08 -9.86 9.53
N PHE A 199 6.65 -10.54 8.53
CA PHE A 199 6.02 -10.68 7.21
C PHE A 199 4.61 -11.27 7.30
N HIS A 200 4.46 -12.38 8.03
CA HIS A 200 3.17 -13.05 8.17
C HIS A 200 2.17 -12.14 8.88
N THR A 201 2.57 -11.47 9.98
CA THR A 201 1.72 -10.51 10.69
C THR A 201 1.26 -9.37 9.80
N PHE A 202 2.14 -8.84 8.95
CA PHE A 202 1.76 -7.78 8.02
C PHE A 202 0.74 -8.27 6.99
N VAL A 203 1.00 -9.42 6.37
CA VAL A 203 0.06 -10.06 5.42
C VAL A 203 -1.30 -10.31 6.08
N GLU A 204 -1.32 -10.87 7.27
CA GLU A 204 -2.56 -11.14 8.01
C GLU A 204 -3.31 -9.85 8.34
N GLY A 205 -2.60 -8.80 8.75
CA GLY A 205 -3.24 -7.52 9.01
C GLY A 205 -3.86 -6.91 7.76
N LEU A 206 -3.17 -6.96 6.63
CA LEU A 206 -3.72 -6.52 5.34
C LEU A 206 -4.94 -7.35 4.92
N VAL A 207 -4.89 -8.67 5.07
CA VAL A 207 -6.05 -9.53 4.77
C VAL A 207 -7.21 -9.23 5.71
N HIS A 208 -6.94 -9.05 7.01
CA HIS A 208 -7.96 -8.69 7.99
C HIS A 208 -8.68 -7.39 7.56
N PHE A 209 -7.91 -6.37 7.17
CA PHE A 209 -8.45 -5.12 6.66
C PHE A 209 -9.32 -5.33 5.42
N LEU A 210 -8.85 -6.12 4.45
CA LEU A 210 -9.59 -6.38 3.20
C LEU A 210 -10.89 -7.15 3.42
N LEU A 211 -10.91 -8.07 4.39
CA LEU A 211 -12.09 -8.83 4.76
C LEU A 211 -13.05 -7.98 5.62
N HIS A 212 -12.52 -7.12 6.49
CA HIS A 212 -13.29 -6.36 7.47
C HIS A 212 -12.97 -4.86 7.39
N PRO A 213 -13.19 -4.22 6.23
CA PRO A 213 -12.81 -2.83 6.08
C PRO A 213 -13.70 -1.95 6.98
N PRO A 214 -13.13 -0.96 7.67
CA PRO A 214 -13.89 -0.11 8.60
C PRO A 214 -14.91 0.78 7.88
N ALA A 215 -14.68 1.04 6.59
CA ALA A 215 -15.63 1.63 5.66
C ALA A 215 -15.48 0.98 4.29
N ARG A 216 -16.56 0.92 3.49
CA ARG A 216 -16.50 0.39 2.11
C ARG A 216 -15.91 1.44 1.16
N HIS A 217 -14.61 1.71 1.32
CA HIS A 217 -13.86 2.66 0.54
C HIS A 217 -12.97 1.95 -0.48
N VAL A 218 -13.31 2.05 -1.77
CA VAL A 218 -12.74 1.24 -2.85
C VAL A 218 -11.24 1.48 -2.98
N GLU A 219 -10.81 2.72 -2.92
CA GLU A 219 -9.42 3.13 -3.11
C GLU A 219 -8.55 2.67 -1.94
N SER A 220 -9.12 2.58 -0.74
CA SER A 220 -8.41 2.02 0.41
C SER A 220 -8.23 0.51 0.24
N LEU A 221 -9.26 -0.20 -0.23
CA LEU A 221 -9.15 -1.62 -0.57
C LEU A 221 -8.10 -1.87 -1.67
N ILE A 222 -8.06 -1.02 -2.70
CA ILE A 222 -7.06 -1.08 -3.77
C ILE A 222 -5.65 -0.87 -3.19
N LYS A 223 -5.45 0.17 -2.36
CA LYS A 223 -4.16 0.47 -1.72
C LYS A 223 -3.62 -0.72 -0.92
N HIS A 224 -4.46 -1.34 -0.07
CA HIS A 224 -4.05 -2.51 0.70
C HIS A 224 -3.82 -3.76 -0.16
N THR A 225 -4.59 -3.90 -1.25
CA THR A 225 -4.36 -4.96 -2.23
C THR A 225 -3.01 -4.80 -2.94
N ILE A 226 -2.60 -3.56 -3.22
CA ILE A 226 -1.29 -3.23 -3.78
C ILE A 226 -0.18 -3.56 -2.78
N TYR A 227 -0.32 -3.17 -1.50
CA TYR A 227 0.65 -3.51 -0.46
C TYR A 227 0.87 -5.03 -0.35
N LEU A 228 -0.23 -5.79 -0.36
CA LEU A 228 -0.19 -7.24 -0.35
C LEU A 228 0.48 -7.81 -1.60
N GLY A 229 0.19 -7.23 -2.77
CA GLY A 229 0.84 -7.56 -4.03
C GLY A 229 2.35 -7.35 -3.97
N TYR A 230 2.81 -6.20 -3.48
CA TYR A 230 4.23 -5.90 -3.33
C TYR A 230 4.92 -6.87 -2.37
N LEU A 231 4.37 -7.12 -1.18
CA LEU A 231 4.96 -8.09 -0.24
C LEU A 231 5.15 -9.47 -0.88
N CYS A 232 4.13 -9.95 -1.60
CA CYS A 232 4.21 -11.25 -2.26
C CYS A 232 5.22 -11.23 -3.41
N SER A 233 5.19 -10.20 -4.26
CA SER A 233 6.11 -10.12 -5.40
C SER A 233 7.57 -10.04 -4.96
N TRP A 234 7.86 -9.26 -3.92
CA TRP A 234 9.22 -9.12 -3.41
C TRP A 234 9.73 -10.34 -2.65
N ARG A 235 8.82 -11.07 -1.98
CA ARG A 235 9.18 -12.30 -1.28
C ARG A 235 9.33 -13.48 -2.23
N VAL A 236 8.41 -13.64 -3.17
CA VAL A 236 8.41 -14.75 -4.14
C VAL A 236 9.37 -14.47 -5.30
N GLN A 237 9.65 -13.19 -5.57
CA GLN A 237 10.46 -12.73 -6.70
C GLN A 237 9.93 -13.23 -8.04
N TYR A 238 8.66 -12.93 -8.33
CA TYR A 238 8.04 -13.37 -9.57
C TYR A 238 8.85 -12.88 -10.77
N ASP A 239 9.14 -13.80 -11.70
CA ASP A 239 9.70 -13.46 -13.00
C ASP A 239 8.66 -12.68 -13.81
N PRO A 240 8.93 -11.40 -14.18
CA PRO A 240 7.99 -10.60 -14.95
C PRO A 240 7.70 -11.17 -16.34
N ARG A 241 8.58 -12.04 -16.87
CA ARG A 241 8.47 -12.73 -18.16
C ARG A 241 7.73 -14.06 -18.04
N ASN A 242 7.84 -14.73 -16.90
CA ASN A 242 7.23 -16.03 -16.65
C ASN A 242 6.20 -15.93 -15.53
N GLN A 243 4.99 -15.49 -15.89
CA GLN A 243 3.90 -15.44 -14.93
C GLN A 243 3.49 -16.85 -14.50
N PRO A 244 3.31 -17.09 -13.19
CA PRO A 244 2.90 -18.40 -12.72
C PRO A 244 1.52 -18.76 -13.26
N VAL A 245 1.36 -20.00 -13.69
CA VAL A 245 0.08 -20.48 -14.25
C VAL A 245 -0.97 -20.54 -13.13
N PRO A 246 -2.23 -20.11 -13.38
CA PRO A 246 -3.32 -20.35 -12.45
C PRO A 246 -3.51 -21.85 -12.17
N GLY A 247 -3.75 -22.20 -10.91
CA GLY A 247 -3.98 -23.56 -10.43
C GLY A 247 -2.76 -24.22 -9.78
N GLU A 248 -1.57 -23.64 -9.91
CA GLU A 248 -0.33 -24.17 -9.33
C GLU A 248 0.23 -23.20 -8.27
N LEU A 249 0.74 -23.74 -7.16
CA LEU A 249 1.42 -22.96 -6.12
C LEU A 249 2.93 -23.11 -6.24
N LEU A 250 3.64 -21.99 -6.32
CA LEU A 250 5.09 -21.97 -6.27
C LEU A 250 5.59 -22.42 -4.88
N PRO A 251 6.82 -22.96 -4.77
CA PRO A 251 7.38 -23.37 -3.48
C PRO A 251 7.37 -22.27 -2.43
N GLU A 252 7.71 -21.03 -2.79
CA GLU A 252 7.73 -19.91 -1.85
C GLU A 252 6.32 -19.48 -1.43
N GLU A 253 5.31 -19.61 -2.31
CA GLU A 253 3.91 -19.38 -1.96
C GLU A 253 3.41 -20.41 -0.94
N GLN A 254 3.81 -21.68 -1.10
CA GLN A 254 3.49 -22.73 -0.13
C GLN A 254 4.11 -22.44 1.23
N LYS A 255 5.35 -21.92 1.28
CA LYS A 255 5.99 -21.48 2.53
C LYS A 255 5.21 -20.33 3.16
N ILE A 256 4.85 -19.30 2.39
CA ILE A 256 4.02 -18.19 2.86
C ILE A 256 2.73 -18.72 3.49
N LEU A 257 2.02 -19.64 2.81
CA LEU A 257 0.79 -20.23 3.36
C LEU A 257 1.00 -21.03 4.65
N GLY A 258 2.18 -21.65 4.81
CA GLY A 258 2.55 -22.37 6.02
C GLY A 258 2.88 -21.47 7.22
N GLU A 259 3.28 -20.22 6.97
CA GLU A 259 3.61 -19.23 8.01
C GLU A 259 2.39 -18.47 8.54
N LEU A 260 1.30 -18.40 7.77
CA LEU A 260 0.08 -17.70 8.18
C LEU A 260 -0.65 -18.50 9.28
N GLU A 261 -0.94 -17.84 10.39
CA GLU A 261 -1.52 -18.43 11.59
C GLU A 261 -3.05 -18.48 11.49
N THR A 262 -3.64 -17.42 10.94
CA THR A 262 -5.10 -17.26 10.80
C THR A 262 -5.64 -18.04 9.60
N GLU A 263 -6.79 -18.67 9.80
CA GLU A 263 -7.46 -19.41 8.73
C GLU A 263 -7.91 -18.49 7.60
N ASP A 264 -8.38 -17.29 7.93
CA ASP A 264 -8.88 -16.32 6.95
C ASP A 264 -7.76 -15.81 6.04
N ALA A 265 -6.56 -15.53 6.59
CA ALA A 265 -5.40 -15.19 5.76
C ALA A 265 -4.95 -16.36 4.88
N ARG A 266 -4.88 -17.58 5.42
CA ARG A 266 -4.53 -18.78 4.62
C ARG A 266 -5.52 -19.01 3.49
N TRP A 267 -6.82 -18.89 3.75
CA TRP A 267 -7.85 -19.00 2.73
C TRP A 267 -7.68 -17.93 1.65
N PHE A 268 -7.56 -16.66 2.06
CA PHE A 268 -7.46 -15.53 1.15
C PHE A 268 -6.21 -15.63 0.26
N MET A 269 -5.05 -15.87 0.89
CA MET A 269 -3.78 -15.96 0.19
C MET A 269 -3.72 -17.17 -0.73
N ARG A 270 -4.23 -18.33 -0.30
CA ARG A 270 -4.29 -19.52 -1.16
C ARG A 270 -5.14 -19.25 -2.38
N HIS A 271 -6.29 -18.61 -2.19
CA HIS A 271 -7.16 -18.26 -3.28
C HIS A 271 -6.45 -17.32 -4.26
N ARG A 272 -5.86 -16.23 -3.76
CA ARG A 272 -5.08 -15.27 -4.56
C ARG A 272 -3.97 -15.94 -5.36
N PHE A 273 -3.18 -16.82 -4.74
CA PHE A 273 -2.10 -17.52 -5.44
C PHE A 273 -2.65 -18.49 -6.49
N MET A 274 -3.64 -19.30 -6.17
CA MET A 274 -4.18 -20.28 -7.13
C MET A 274 -4.82 -19.61 -8.36
N THR A 275 -5.33 -18.41 -8.22
CA THR A 275 -6.15 -17.78 -9.25
C THR A 275 -5.46 -16.64 -9.98
N ARG A 276 -4.39 -16.09 -9.40
CA ARG A 276 -3.57 -15.01 -9.96
C ARG A 276 -4.30 -13.68 -10.17
N ASP A 277 -5.51 -13.49 -9.64
CA ASP A 277 -6.24 -12.23 -9.78
C ASP A 277 -6.07 -11.32 -8.54
N PRO A 278 -5.90 -10.00 -8.72
CA PRO A 278 -5.59 -9.08 -7.64
C PRO A 278 -6.79 -8.66 -6.76
N PHE A 279 -8.05 -8.61 -7.21
CA PHE A 279 -9.16 -8.04 -6.42
C PHE A 279 -10.55 -8.68 -6.62
N TRP A 280 -11.18 -9.08 -5.51
CA TRP A 280 -12.28 -10.07 -5.52
C TRP A 280 -13.40 -9.76 -4.52
N ALA A 281 -14.09 -8.63 -4.68
CA ALA A 281 -15.19 -8.28 -3.79
C ALA A 281 -16.21 -9.43 -3.61
N ASP A 282 -16.56 -10.13 -4.69
CA ASP A 282 -17.53 -11.23 -4.66
C ASP A 282 -17.06 -12.44 -3.85
N ALA A 283 -15.79 -12.84 -4.00
CA ALA A 283 -15.25 -13.99 -3.26
C ALA A 283 -15.12 -13.70 -1.76
N ILE A 284 -14.79 -12.45 -1.41
CA ILE A 284 -14.78 -11.99 -0.01
C ILE A 284 -16.19 -12.08 0.58
N GLU A 285 -17.21 -11.62 -0.14
CA GLU A 285 -18.60 -11.69 0.31
C GLU A 285 -19.11 -13.14 0.42
N GLU A 286 -18.71 -14.02 -0.50
CA GLU A 286 -19.02 -15.44 -0.44
C GLU A 286 -18.36 -16.12 0.77
N HIS A 287 -17.09 -15.82 1.06
CA HIS A 287 -16.39 -16.32 2.24
C HIS A 287 -17.06 -15.90 3.54
N LYS A 288 -17.46 -14.63 3.65
CA LYS A 288 -18.21 -14.12 4.81
C LYS A 288 -19.53 -14.87 5.00
N LYS A 289 -20.30 -15.06 3.93
CA LYS A 289 -21.55 -15.83 3.98
C LYS A 289 -21.32 -17.25 4.45
N TRP A 290 -20.30 -17.92 3.89
CA TRP A 290 -19.92 -19.26 4.28
C TRP A 290 -19.55 -19.33 5.77
N LYS A 291 -18.70 -18.42 6.29
CA LYS A 291 -18.34 -18.37 7.73
C LYS A 291 -19.57 -18.20 8.62
N LEU A 292 -20.50 -17.32 8.25
CA LEU A 292 -21.75 -17.11 8.97
C LEU A 292 -22.62 -18.38 9.01
N ASP A 293 -22.68 -19.11 7.90
CA ASP A 293 -23.48 -20.34 7.83
C ASP A 293 -22.84 -21.51 8.57
N VAL A 294 -21.51 -21.56 8.64
CA VAL A 294 -20.79 -22.51 9.50
C VAL A 294 -21.03 -22.19 10.98
N ALA A 295 -20.94 -20.92 11.38
CA ALA A 295 -21.14 -20.49 12.77
C ALA A 295 -22.56 -20.81 13.29
N LYS A 296 -23.57 -20.86 12.41
CA LYS A 296 -24.95 -21.26 12.75
C LYS A 296 -25.13 -22.76 13.00
N LYS A 297 -24.14 -23.61 12.67
CA LYS A 297 -24.21 -25.08 12.82
C LYS A 297 -23.35 -25.52 14.02
N PRO A 298 -23.93 -25.64 15.23
CA PRO A 298 -23.17 -26.05 16.40
C PRO A 298 -22.56 -27.45 16.21
N GLY A 299 -21.24 -27.57 16.41
CA GLY A 299 -20.48 -28.81 16.27
C GLY A 299 -19.87 -29.07 14.89
N ALA A 300 -20.09 -28.19 13.91
CA ALA A 300 -19.52 -28.37 12.58
C ALA A 300 -18.05 -27.88 12.55
N ASN A 301 -17.11 -28.81 12.35
CA ASN A 301 -15.70 -28.48 12.20
C ASN A 301 -15.46 -27.84 10.81
N MET A 302 -14.82 -26.67 10.77
CA MET A 302 -14.49 -25.95 9.53
C MET A 302 -13.67 -26.78 8.54
N ASN A 303 -12.93 -27.78 9.03
CA ASN A 303 -12.18 -28.73 8.19
C ASN A 303 -13.03 -29.87 7.61
N THR A 304 -14.26 -30.10 8.11
CA THR A 304 -15.14 -31.21 7.69
C THR A 304 -16.35 -30.78 6.86
N ILE A 305 -16.69 -29.50 6.88
CA ILE A 305 -17.75 -28.97 6.02
C ILE A 305 -17.15 -28.78 4.63
N ASP A 306 -17.73 -29.44 3.62
CA ASP A 306 -17.37 -29.28 2.21
C ASP A 306 -17.17 -27.77 1.93
N ARG A 307 -15.92 -27.36 1.71
CA ARG A 307 -15.61 -26.02 1.22
C ARG A 307 -16.40 -25.82 -0.06
N PRO A 308 -16.93 -24.61 -0.34
CA PRO A 308 -17.68 -24.37 -1.57
C PRO A 308 -16.91 -24.91 -2.78
N LYS A 309 -17.43 -25.98 -3.41
CA LYS A 309 -16.84 -26.64 -4.59
C LYS A 309 -16.65 -25.67 -5.78
N PHE A 310 -17.20 -24.46 -5.66
CA PHE A 310 -17.16 -23.38 -6.62
C PHE A 310 -15.75 -22.82 -6.89
N MET A 311 -14.80 -22.96 -5.96
CA MET A 311 -13.46 -22.38 -6.12
C MET A 311 -12.66 -22.99 -7.29
N MET A 312 -12.93 -24.23 -7.67
CA MET A 312 -12.26 -24.86 -8.82
C MET A 312 -13.04 -24.67 -10.12
N ASN A 313 -14.37 -24.75 -10.10
CA ASN A 313 -15.17 -24.72 -11.33
C ASN A 313 -15.21 -23.33 -12.01
N LYS A 314 -14.99 -22.22 -11.28
CA LYS A 314 -14.87 -20.88 -11.90
C LYS A 314 -13.54 -20.66 -12.63
N ILE A 315 -12.48 -21.41 -12.28
CA ILE A 315 -11.20 -21.38 -13.00
C ILE A 315 -11.41 -21.89 -14.43
N ASP A 316 -12.22 -22.94 -14.60
CA ASP A 316 -12.54 -23.50 -15.92
C ASP A 316 -13.46 -22.61 -16.76
N HIS A 317 -14.40 -21.88 -16.14
CA HIS A 317 -15.27 -20.96 -16.89
C HIS A 317 -14.58 -19.65 -17.30
N ARG A 318 -13.61 -19.13 -16.53
CA ARG A 318 -12.85 -17.93 -16.94
C ARG A 318 -11.81 -18.22 -18.04
N ARG A 319 -11.34 -19.47 -18.20
CA ARG A 319 -10.58 -19.89 -19.40
C ARG A 319 -11.33 -19.64 -20.71
N SER A 320 -12.67 -19.63 -20.69
CA SER A 320 -13.51 -19.41 -21.87
C SER A 320 -13.65 -17.94 -22.31
N TYR A 321 -13.27 -16.96 -21.47
CA TYR A 321 -13.50 -15.53 -21.75
C TYR A 321 -12.25 -14.78 -22.23
N HIS A 322 -11.12 -15.45 -22.45
CA HIS A 322 -9.87 -14.83 -22.90
C HIS A 322 -9.82 -14.43 -24.39
N THR A 323 -10.96 -14.38 -25.10
CA THR A 323 -11.04 -13.93 -26.51
C THR A 323 -11.79 -12.60 -26.73
N SER A 324 -12.11 -11.82 -25.68
CA SER A 324 -12.70 -10.47 -25.85
C SER A 324 -11.85 -9.35 -25.21
N PRO A 325 -11.48 -8.30 -25.98
CA PRO A 325 -10.63 -7.21 -25.50
C PRO A 325 -11.49 -6.08 -24.90
N SER A 326 -12.04 -6.27 -23.71
CA SER A 326 -12.65 -5.14 -22.97
C SER A 326 -12.91 -5.46 -21.50
N THR A 327 -11.83 -5.47 -20.72
CA THR A 327 -11.72 -5.03 -19.29
C THR A 327 -10.42 -5.60 -18.71
N ASN A 328 -9.29 -5.27 -19.34
CA ASN A 328 -7.98 -5.53 -18.76
C ASN A 328 -7.67 -4.42 -17.74
N PHE A 329 -8.10 -4.60 -16.49
CA PHE A 329 -7.40 -3.95 -15.38
C PHE A 329 -6.07 -4.69 -15.21
N ASN A 330 -5.12 -4.18 -15.97
CA ASN A 330 -3.93 -4.91 -16.37
C ASN A 330 -2.91 -4.81 -15.22
N VAL A 331 -2.16 -5.89 -14.97
CA VAL A 331 -0.92 -5.86 -14.16
C VAL A 331 0.05 -4.78 -14.70
N SER A 332 -0.16 -4.34 -15.94
CA SER A 332 0.42 -3.13 -16.54
C SER A 332 0.23 -1.84 -15.71
N THR A 333 -0.85 -1.65 -14.95
CA THR A 333 -1.04 -0.40 -14.17
C THR A 333 -0.17 -0.40 -12.90
N THR A 334 -0.06 -1.52 -12.20
CA THR A 334 0.90 -1.66 -11.08
C THR A 334 2.34 -1.67 -11.60
N LYS A 335 2.60 -2.28 -12.77
CA LYS A 335 3.90 -2.23 -13.46
C LYS A 335 4.26 -0.81 -13.92
N SER A 336 3.33 -0.08 -14.54
CA SER A 336 3.51 1.29 -15.02
C SER A 336 3.70 2.25 -13.86
N PHE A 337 2.92 2.12 -12.78
CA PHE A 337 3.07 2.94 -11.58
C PHE A 337 4.38 2.64 -10.84
N SER A 338 4.75 1.36 -10.68
CA SER A 338 6.02 0.96 -10.05
C SER A 338 7.24 1.37 -10.88
N MET A 339 7.19 1.19 -12.21
CA MET A 339 8.27 1.60 -13.13
C MET A 339 8.38 3.11 -13.24
N THR A 340 7.28 3.85 -13.16
CA THR A 340 7.29 5.33 -13.16
C THR A 340 7.90 5.86 -11.86
N ILE A 341 7.53 5.28 -10.71
CA ILE A 341 8.13 5.61 -9.41
C ILE A 341 9.62 5.24 -9.37
N LEU A 342 10.01 4.07 -9.88
CA LEU A 342 11.42 3.65 -9.94
C LEU A 342 12.24 4.55 -10.88
N ARG A 343 11.71 4.92 -12.06
CA ARG A 343 12.36 5.88 -12.97
C ARG A 343 12.51 7.25 -12.31
N ALA A 344 11.53 7.71 -11.53
CA ALA A 344 11.64 8.95 -10.76
C ALA A 344 12.70 8.86 -9.64
N LEU A 345 12.81 7.72 -8.95
CA LEU A 345 13.81 7.48 -7.91
C LEU A 345 15.24 7.36 -8.47
N HIS A 346 15.43 6.76 -9.65
CA HIS A 346 16.73 6.63 -10.30
C HIS A 346 17.22 7.96 -10.92
N ARG A 347 16.31 8.81 -11.43
CA ARG A 347 16.66 10.15 -11.97
C ARG A 347 17.17 11.14 -10.90
N GLY A 348 16.97 10.86 -9.61
CA GLY A 348 17.44 11.68 -8.50
C GLY A 348 18.88 11.40 -8.03
N ARG A 349 19.58 10.40 -8.60
CA ARG A 349 21.00 10.17 -8.32
C ARG A 349 21.86 10.95 -9.32
N ALA A 350 22.42 12.07 -8.88
CA ALA A 350 23.54 12.69 -9.60
C ALA A 350 24.72 11.69 -9.64
N PRO A 351 25.46 11.59 -10.76
CA PRO A 351 26.68 10.81 -10.79
C PRO A 351 27.67 11.38 -9.76
N ARG A 352 28.28 10.48 -8.98
CA ARG A 352 29.36 10.82 -8.03
C ARG A 352 30.63 11.21 -8.74
#